data_AF-A0A7W9YHJ5-F1
#
_entry.id   AF-A0A7W9YHJ5-F1
#
_cell.length_a   1.000
_cell.length_b   1.000
_cell.length_c   1.000
_cell.angle_alpha   90.00
_cell.angle_beta   90.00
_cell.angle_gamma   90.00
#
_symmetry.space_group_name_H-M   'P 1'
#
loop_
_entity.id
_entity.type
_entity.pdbx_description
1 polymer ?
#
loop_
_entity_poly.entity_id
_entity_poly.type
_entity_poly.pdbx_seq_one_letter_code
_entity_poly.pdbx_strand_id
1 'polypeptide(L)' 'MTVHRYEHQGGPVYVVACHRCGAVHYPSELPRLASDARAAARAEGWYASHRTQERRPDLCPGCR' A
#
# COMPACT_ATOMS: atom_id res chain seq x y z
N MET A 1 -5.48 -3.68 -8.11
CA MET A 1 -5.24 -2.38 -7.44
C MET A 1 -5.74 -2.53 -6.02
N THR A 2 -4.86 -2.58 -5.01
CA THR A 2 -5.31 -2.51 -3.61
C THR A 2 -4.62 -1.36 -2.88
N VAL A 3 -4.58 -0.19 -3.53
CA VAL A 3 -4.21 1.06 -2.87
C VAL A 3 -5.49 1.86 -2.67
N HIS A 4 -5.76 2.21 -1.42
CA HIS A 4 -6.92 2.97 -1.01
C HIS A 4 -6.51 4.41 -0.78
N ARG A 5 -7.35 5.34 -1.25
CA ARG A 5 -7.21 6.77 -0.99
C ARG A 5 -8.11 7.15 0.17
N TYR A 6 -7.54 7.77 1.19
CA TYR A 6 -8.22 8.33 2.35
C TYR A 6 -8.06 9.84 2.37
N GLU A 7 -9.02 10.55 2.95
CA GLU A 7 -8.89 11.99 3.21
C GLU A 7 -8.46 12.18 4.66
N HIS A 8 -7.27 12.76 4.84
CA HIS A 8 -6.75 13.17 6.16
C HIS A 8 -6.73 14.71 6.20
N GLN A 9 -6.75 15.32 7.40
CA GLN A 9 -6.80 16.78 7.67
C GLN A 9 -5.62 17.60 7.10
N GLY A 10 -5.35 17.49 5.80
CA GLY A 10 -4.16 17.99 5.12
C GLY A 10 -4.00 17.47 3.68
N GLY A 11 -4.95 16.66 3.18
CA GLY A 11 -4.99 16.19 1.80
C GLY A 11 -5.22 14.69 1.66
N PRO A 12 -5.18 14.16 0.43
CA PRO A 12 -5.32 12.74 0.19
C PRO A 12 -4.09 11.96 0.68
N VAL A 13 -4.36 10.85 1.37
CA VAL A 13 -3.36 9.87 1.81
C VAL A 13 -3.63 8.55 1.10
N TYR A 14 -2.58 7.85 0.72
CA TYR A 14 -2.67 6.55 0.07
C TYR A 14 -2.20 5.45 1.02
N VAL A 15 -2.91 4.34 1.10
CA VAL A 15 -2.48 3.18 1.90
C VAL A 15 -2.61 1.91 1.08
N VAL A 16 -1.75 0.94 1.36
CA VAL A 16 -1.77 -0.37 0.69
C VAL A 16 -2.57 -1.33 1.56
N ALA A 17 -3.49 -2.08 0.97
CA ALA A 17 -4.15 -3.18 1.66
C ALA A 17 -3.80 -4.53 1.03
N CYS A 18 -3.68 -5.54 1.88
CA CYS A 18 -3.38 -6.90 1.48
C CYS A 18 -4.58 -7.49 0.77
N HIS A 19 -4.37 -8.01 -0.43
CA HIS A 19 -5.43 -8.63 -1.23
C HIS A 19 -6.02 -9.88 -0.55
N ARG A 20 -5.23 -10.60 0.26
CA ARG A 20 -5.62 -11.89 0.83
C ARG A 20 -6.36 -11.79 2.16
N CYS A 21 -5.86 -10.97 3.08
CA CYS A 21 -6.41 -10.85 4.43
C CYS A 21 -7.02 -9.47 4.73
N GLY A 22 -6.93 -8.51 3.80
CA GLY A 22 -7.43 -7.15 4.01
C GLY A 22 -6.62 -6.31 4.99
N ALA A 23 -5.51 -6.82 5.54
CA ALA A 23 -4.62 -6.04 6.39
C ALA A 23 -4.21 -4.74 5.68
N VAL A 24 -4.19 -3.62 6.39
CA VAL A 24 -3.84 -2.31 5.83
C VAL A 24 -2.48 -1.91 6.35
N HIS A 25 -1.62 -1.44 5.45
CA HIS A 25 -0.34 -0.84 5.78
C HIS A 25 -0.56 0.64 6.11
N TYR A 26 -0.24 1.02 7.35
CA TYR A 26 -0.27 2.41 7.82
C TYR A 26 1.16 2.90 8.02
N PRO A 27 1.78 3.52 7.00
CA PRO A 27 3.12 4.07 7.12
C PRO A 27 3.14 5.21 8.15
N SER A 28 4.28 5.37 8.83
CA SER A 28 4.50 6.43 9.82
C SER A 28 4.39 7.82 9.21
N GLU A 29 4.86 7.97 7.98
CA GLU A 29 4.68 9.16 7.15
C GLU A 29 3.51 8.93 6.20
N LEU A 30 2.54 9.85 6.17
CA LEU A 30 1.36 9.74 5.33
C LEU A 30 1.71 10.02 3.85
N PRO A 31 1.73 9.00 2.97
CA PRO A 31 2.15 9.19 1.60
C PRO A 31 1.06 9.88 0.81
N ARG A 32 1.46 10.90 0.04
CA ARG A 32 0.56 11.65 -0.83
C ARG A 32 0.43 11.06 -2.23
N LEU A 33 1.18 10.00 -2.53
CA LEU A 33 1.14 9.29 -3.80
C LEU A 33 0.99 7.78 -3.57
N ALA A 34 0.30 7.11 -4.50
CA ALA A 34 0.17 5.67 -4.49
C ALA A 34 1.50 4.92 -4.72
N SER A 35 2.49 5.57 -5.35
CA SER A 35 3.86 5.04 -5.49
C SER A 35 4.55 4.97 -4.13
N ASP A 36 4.43 6.03 -3.34
CA ASP A 36 5.11 6.21 -2.07
C ASP A 36 4.53 5.26 -1.02
N ALA A 37 3.20 5.09 -1.01
CA ALA A 37 2.54 4.08 -0.18
C ALA A 37 3.06 2.68 -0.44
N ARG A 38 3.28 2.31 -1.72
CA ARG A 38 3.85 1.02 -2.07
C ARG A 38 5.34 0.92 -1.74
N ALA A 39 6.09 2.02 -1.87
CA ALA A 39 7.50 2.06 -1.50
C ALA A 39 7.68 1.85 0.02
N ALA A 40 6.89 2.55 0.84
CA ALA A 40 6.87 2.38 2.28
C ALA A 40 6.47 0.95 2.68
N ALA A 41 5.41 0.41 2.08
CA ALA A 41 5.00 -0.97 2.32
C ALA A 41 6.13 -1.97 2.02
N ARG A 42 6.86 -1.81 0.91
CA ARG A 42 8.01 -2.67 0.57
C ARG A 42 9.16 -2.55 1.57
N ALA A 43 9.46 -1.34 2.03
CA ALA A 43 10.49 -1.11 3.04
C ALA A 43 10.17 -1.88 4.34
N GLU A 44 8.88 -2.05 4.65
CA GLU A 44 8.38 -2.83 5.78
C GLU A 44 8.07 -4.30 5.45
N GLY A 45 8.58 -4.80 4.32
CA GLY A 45 8.52 -6.22 3.95
C GLY A 45 7.24 -6.67 3.25
N TRP A 46 6.33 -5.75 2.90
CA TRP A 46 5.17 -6.08 2.08
C TRP A 46 5.58 -6.36 0.65
N TYR A 47 4.89 -7.31 0.02
CA TYR A 47 4.97 -7.52 -1.41
C TYR A 47 3.99 -6.56 -2.10
N ALA A 48 4.47 -5.41 -2.57
CA ALA A 48 3.66 -4.45 -3.34
C ALA A 48 4.18 -4.32 -4.77
N SER A 49 3.34 -4.50 -5.80
CA SER A 49 3.82 -4.50 -7.19
C SER A 49 4.25 -3.09 -7.64
N HIS A 50 5.31 -2.98 -8.45
CA HIS A 50 5.82 -1.67 -8.90
C HIS A 50 5.03 -1.12 -10.08
N ARG A 51 4.36 -1.99 -10.84
CA ARG A 51 3.58 -1.65 -12.02
C ARG A 51 2.12 -2.06 -11.81
N THR A 52 1.22 -1.14 -12.10
CA THR A 52 -0.23 -1.43 -12.17
C THR A 52 -0.56 -2.51 -13.21
N GLN A 53 0.32 -2.75 -14.18
CA GLN A 53 0.19 -3.84 -15.17
C GLN A 53 0.64 -5.22 -14.67
N GLU A 54 1.47 -5.28 -13.63
CA GLU A 54 1.83 -6.57 -13.04
C GLU A 54 0.63 -7.04 -12.21
N ARG A 55 -0.06 -8.08 -12.70
CA ARG A 55 -1.19 -8.76 -12.04
C ARG A 55 -0.85 -9.38 -10.67
N ARG A 56 0.32 -9.10 -10.09
CA ARG A 56 0.71 -9.65 -8.80
C ARG A 56 -0.01 -8.86 -7.71
N PRO A 57 -0.80 -9.53 -6.86
CA PRO A 57 -1.56 -8.87 -5.80
C PRO A 57 -0.61 -8.27 -4.76
N ASP A 58 -1.02 -7.15 -4.17
CA ASP A 58 -0.32 -6.58 -3.02
C ASP A 58 -0.60 -7.50 -1.80
N LEU A 59 0.46 -7.98 -1.12
CA LEU A 59 0.38 -8.93 0.00
C LEU A 59 1.18 -8.43 1.20
N CYS A 60 0.62 -8.60 2.40
CA CYS A 60 1.34 -8.35 3.65
C CYS A 60 2.35 -9.47 3.95
N PRO A 61 3.32 -9.24 4.85
CA PRO A 61 4.34 -10.24 5.22
C PRO A 61 3.77 -11.59 5.67
N GLY A 62 2.61 -11.59 6.33
CA GLY A 62 1.95 -12.82 6.79
C GLY A 62 1.17 -13.60 5.71
N CYS A 63 0.95 -13.01 4.54
CA CYS A 63 0.21 -13.63 3.42
C CYS A 63 1.06 -13.85 2.17
N ARG A 64 2.32 -13.41 2.20
CA ARG A 64 3.32 -13.62 1.15
C ARG A 64 3.59 -15.10 0.92
#